data_AF-A0A9D5ZU31-F1
#
_entry.id   AF-A0A9D5ZU31-F1
#
_cell.length_a   1.000
_cell.length_b   1.000
_cell.length_c   1.000
_cell.angle_alpha   90.00
_cell.angle_beta   90.00
_cell.angle_gamma   90.00
#
_symmetry.space_group_name_H-M   'P 1'
#
loop_
_entity.id
_entity.type
_entity.pdbx_description
1 polymer ?
#
loop_
_entity_poly.entity_id
_entity_poly.type
_entity_poly.pdbx_seq_one_letter_code
_entity_poly.pdbx_strand_id
1 'polypeptide(L)' 'MITVQTIFKDALSLNPVERAELIDKLYRSLDISPDDKIDSQWAVEAESRIDAYNDGLIKADSADSVFKRINRL' A
#
# COMPACT_ATOMS: atom_id res chain seq x y z
N MET A 1 22.57 -17.21 11.77
CA MET A 1 21.35 -16.82 11.05
C MET A 1 21.04 -15.37 11.38
N ILE A 2 20.75 -14.56 10.38
CA ILE A 2 20.25 -13.19 10.60
C ILE A 2 18.80 -13.31 11.10
N THR A 3 18.42 -12.52 12.11
CA THR A 3 17.05 -12.50 12.64
C THR A 3 16.37 -11.17 12.31
N VAL A 4 15.03 -11.16 12.28
CA VAL A 4 14.24 -9.93 12.10
C VAL A 4 14.63 -8.87 13.15
N GLN A 5 14.87 -9.29 14.39
CA GLN A 5 15.29 -8.40 15.47
C GLN A 5 16.66 -7.75 15.21
N THR A 6 17.60 -8.51 14.66
CA THR A 6 18.92 -8.00 14.26
C THR A 6 18.78 -6.97 13.13
N ILE A 7 18.01 -7.29 12.08
CA ILE A 7 17.77 -6.38 10.94
C ILE A 7 17.09 -5.09 11.40
N PHE A 8 16.08 -5.20 12.28
CA PHE A 8 15.38 -4.04 12.81
C PHE A 8 16.32 -3.11 13.59
N LYS A 9 17.18 -3.67 14.45
CA LYS A 9 18.16 -2.88 15.19
C LYS A 9 19.13 -2.14 14.26
N ASP A 10 19.60 -2.81 13.21
CA ASP A 10 20.52 -2.21 12.24
C ASP A 10 19.82 -1.11 11.42
N ALA A 11 18.57 -1.32 11.00
CA ALA A 11 17.76 -0.32 10.31
C ALA A 11 17.47 0.93 11.17
N LEU A 12 17.44 0.79 12.50
CA LEU A 12 17.32 1.95 13.41
C LEU A 12 18.60 2.79 13.48
N SER A 13 19.76 2.24 13.10
CA SER A 13 21.01 3.00 13.03
C SER A 13 21.13 3.90 11.79
N LEU A 14 20.32 3.62 10.76
CA LEU A 14 20.21 4.42 9.55
C LEU A 14 19.53 5.77 9.84
N ASN A 15 19.90 6.78 9.05
CA ASN A 15 19.19 8.04 9.06
C ASN A 15 17.76 7.87 8.49
N PRO A 16 16.83 8.83 8.73
CA PRO A 16 15.44 8.68 8.30
C PRO A 16 15.24 8.41 6.80
N VAL A 17 16.08 8.98 5.93
CA VAL A 17 15.98 8.83 4.47
C VAL A 17 16.41 7.42 4.06
N GLU A 18 17.55 6.96 4.55
CA GLU A 18 18.05 5.60 4.30
C GLU A 18 17.09 4.53 4.83
N ARG A 19 16.48 4.79 5.99
CA ARG A 19 15.46 3.90 6.55
C ARG A 19 14.22 3.83 5.66
N ALA A 20 13.75 4.97 5.15
CA ALA A 20 12.63 5.01 4.21
C ALA A 20 12.96 4.25 2.91
N GLU A 21 14.17 4.42 2.37
CA GLU A 21 14.64 3.70 1.19
C GLU A 21 14.69 2.18 1.43
N LEU A 22 15.17 1.74 2.60
CA LEU A 22 15.16 0.33 2.97
C LEU A 22 13.74 -0.24 3.06
N ILE A 23 12.80 0.51 3.64
CA ILE A 23 11.39 0.11 3.71
C ILE A 23 10.81 -0.06 2.31
N ASP A 24 11.06 0.88 1.39
CA ASP A 24 10.57 0.79 0.00
C ASP A 24 11.13 -0.44 -0.73
N LYS A 25 12.44 -0.71 -0.60
CA LYS A 25 13.07 -1.90 -1.20
C LYS A 25 12.50 -3.21 -0.64
N LEU A 26 12.32 -3.28 0.68
CA LEU A 26 11.73 -4.45 1.32
C LEU A 26 10.28 -4.63 0.89
N TYR A 27 9.50 -3.55 0.82
CA TYR A 27 8.12 -3.58 0.36
C TYR A 27 8.02 -4.11 -1.08
N ARG A 28 8.82 -3.58 -2.00
CA ARG A 28 8.89 -4.06 -3.39
C ARG A 28 9.31 -5.52 -3.50
N SER A 29 10.14 -6.02 -2.58
CA SER A 29 10.54 -7.43 -2.58
C SER A 29 9.41 -8.40 -2.22
N LEU A 30 8.35 -7.92 -1.56
CA LEU A 30 7.15 -8.72 -1.28
C LEU A 30 6.27 -8.87 -2.52
N ASP A 31 6.44 -8.00 -3.51
CA ASP A 31 5.77 -8.06 -4.80
C ASP A 31 6.59 -8.95 -5.76
N ILE A 32 6.46 -10.26 -5.53
CA ILE A 32 7.31 -11.29 -6.18
C ILE A 32 7.05 -11.39 -7.69
N SER A 33 5.96 -10.82 -8.19
CA SER A 33 5.75 -10.54 -9.61
C SER A 33 4.56 -9.59 -9.74
N PRO A 34 4.77 -8.30 -10.05
CA PRO A 34 3.69 -7.49 -10.56
C PRO A 34 3.21 -8.18 -11.83
N ASP A 35 1.99 -8.70 -11.79
CA ASP A 35 1.35 -9.20 -12.99
C ASP A 35 0.87 -7.95 -13.73
N ASP A 36 1.66 -7.49 -14.71
CA ASP A 36 1.37 -6.29 -15.51
C ASP A 36 -0.07 -6.27 -16.03
N LYS A 37 -0.67 -7.45 -16.25
CA LYS A 37 -2.07 -7.59 -16.64
C LYS A 37 -3.01 -7.25 -15.49
N ILE A 38 -2.74 -7.74 -14.28
CA ILE A 38 -3.50 -7.38 -13.08
C ILE A 38 -3.37 -5.88 -12.84
N ASP A 39 -2.16 -5.32 -12.86
CA ASP A 39 -1.95 -3.89 -12.65
C ASP A 39 -2.70 -3.03 -13.66
N SER A 40 -2.67 -3.42 -14.95
CA SER A 40 -3.43 -2.76 -16.01
C SER A 40 -4.95 -2.84 -15.77
N GLN A 41 -5.45 -3.98 -15.30
CA GLN A 41 -6.87 -4.14 -14.97
C GLN A 41 -7.27 -3.30 -13.75
N TRP A 42 -6.42 -3.21 -12.73
CA TRP A 42 -6.65 -2.37 -11.56
C TRP A 42 -6.66 -0.88 -11.92
N ALA A 43 -5.77 -0.43 -12.80
CA ALA A 43 -5.76 0.94 -13.29
C ALA A 43 -7.09 1.29 -14.00
N VAL A 44 -7.56 0.42 -14.90
CA VAL A 44 -8.84 0.61 -15.60
C VAL A 44 -10.01 0.64 -14.61
N GLU A 45 -10.06 -0.28 -13.65
CA GLU A 45 -11.12 -0.33 -12.64
C GLU A 45 -11.10 0.91 -11.72
N ALA A 46 -9.92 1.39 -11.34
CA ALA A 46 -9.78 2.57 -10.49
C ALA A 46 -10.33 3.82 -11.19
N GLU A 47 -9.94 4.07 -12.44
CA GLU A 47 -10.44 5.19 -13.24
C GLU A 47 -11.97 5.08 -13.44
N SER A 48 -12.46 3.89 -13.82
CA SER A 48 -13.89 3.62 -13.98
C SER A 48 -14.71 3.96 -12.72
N ARG A 49 -14.19 3.65 -11.53
CA ARG A 49 -14.85 3.99 -10.25
C ARG A 49 -14.82 5.48 -9.94
N ILE A 50 -13.74 6.17 -10.30
CA ILE A 50 -13.64 7.62 -10.14
C ILE A 50 -14.68 8.31 -11.03
N ASP A 51 -14.77 7.91 -12.29
CA ASP A 51 -15.76 8.43 -13.24
C ASP A 51 -17.18 8.18 -12.75
N ALA A 52 -17.50 6.93 -12.36
CA ALA A 52 -18.82 6.60 -11.83
C ALA A 52 -19.18 7.39 -10.56
N TYR A 53 -18.20 7.73 -9.72
CA TYR A 53 -18.42 8.57 -8.54
C TYR A 53 -18.68 10.02 -8.94
N ASN A 54 -17.88 10.57 -9.85
CA ASN A 54 -18.02 11.93 -10.36
C ASN A 54 -19.35 12.15 -11.09
N ASP A 55 -19.81 11.14 -11.84
CA ASP A 55 -21.11 11.12 -12.52
C ASP A 55 -22.29 10.86 -11.55
N GLY A 56 -22.02 10.59 -10.27
CA GLY A 56 -23.04 10.32 -9.25
C GLY A 56 -23.71 8.94 -9.35
N LEU A 57 -23.14 8.03 -10.14
CA LEU A 57 -23.63 6.65 -10.31
C LEU A 57 -23.32 5.79 -9.09
N ILE A 58 -22.25 6.08 -8.35
CA ILE A 58 -21.90 5.42 -7.09
C ILE A 58 -21.70 6.43 -5.95
N LYS A 59 -21.81 5.97 -4.70
CA LYS A 59 -21.57 6.77 -3.50
C LYS A 59 -20.27 6.34 -2.84
N ALA A 60 -19.59 7.31 -2.22
CA ALA A 60 -18.42 7.06 -1.39
C ALA A 60 -18.80 7.07 0.10
N ASP A 61 -18.12 6.22 0.87
CA ASP A 61 -18.12 6.30 2.33
C ASP A 61 -17.11 7.36 2.80
N SER A 62 -17.38 7.98 3.94
CA SER A 62 -16.39 8.85 4.59
C SER A 62 -15.19 8.05 5.07
N ALA A 63 -14.00 8.66 5.03
CA ALA A 63 -12.78 8.06 5.55
C ALA A 63 -12.95 7.61 7.02
N ASP A 64 -13.61 8.44 7.86
CA ASP A 64 -13.89 8.11 9.25
C ASP A 64 -14.73 6.84 9.42
N SER A 65 -15.74 6.63 8.56
CA SER A 65 -16.56 5.41 8.55
C SER A 65 -15.69 4.18 8.23
N VAL A 66 -14.82 4.31 7.23
CA VAL A 66 -13.90 3.23 6.82
C VAL A 66 -12.92 2.89 7.93
N PHE A 67 -12.24 3.87 8.52
CA PHE A 67 -11.30 3.63 9.62
C PHE A 67 -11.99 3.00 10.85
N LYS A 68 -13.20 3.43 11.18
CA LYS A 68 -14.00 2.81 12.26
C LYS A 68 -14.30 1.34 12.00
N ARG A 69 -14.42 0.90 10.74
CA ARG A 69 -14.64 -0.51 10.38
C ARG A 69 -13.34 -1.32 10.45
N ILE A 70 -12.24 -0.78 9.91
CA ILE A 70 -10.94 -1.47 9.85
C ILE A 70 -10.34 -1.65 11.25
N ASN A 71 -10.41 -0.62 12.10
CA ASN A 71 -9.84 -0.67 13.46
C ASN A 71 -10.64 -1.56 14.44
N ARG A 72 -11.68 -2.27 13.97
CA ARG A 72 -12.40 -3.30 14.74
C ARG A 72 -11.86 -4.72 14.48
N LEU A 73 -10.97 -4.87 13.50
CA LEU A 73 -10.25 -6.11 13.19
C LEU A 73 -8.99 -6.20 14.04
#